data_AF-A0A9N8JK17-F1
#
_entry.id   AF-A0A9N8JK17-F1
#
_cell.length_a   1.000
_cell.length_b   1.000
_cell.length_c   1.000
_cell.angle_alpha   90.00
_cell.angle_beta   90.00
_cell.angle_gamma   90.00
#
_symmetry.space_group_name_H-M   'P 1'
#
loop_
_entity.id
_entity.type
_entity.pdbx_description
1 polymer ?
#
loop_
_entity_poly.entity_id
_entity_poly.type
_entity_poly.pdbx_seq_one_letter_code
_entity_poly.pdbx_strand_id
1 'polypeptide(L)'
;MEPLPQDPRFSFIPEKKAKVAPKTLKEAPISLAANGKPFAAVPKPSAGKSYNPTFEDWEAHITKVGEREVAAERKRLQEAQEEHDRLEKALAEAARPEPATDDEYQSAYESEWEGIQSEAEDSGVVTKKRPERKTPSQRNKIKRRKELEQKAKWDMQMKKKEEQLARVKEIALQLAEKERLLAEQKALQPAESGAEAEAEINDEDESEVLRRRTLGKHA
;
A
#
# COMPACT_ATOMS: atom_id res chain seq x y z
N MET A 1 -15.09 -31.91 -43.99
CA MET A 1 -16.54 -31.64 -43.85
C MET A 1 -16.89 -30.67 -44.94
N GLU A 2 -17.70 -31.09 -45.90
CA GLU A 2 -18.02 -30.29 -47.09
C GLU A 2 -19.15 -29.29 -46.77
N PRO A 3 -19.18 -28.12 -47.43
CA PRO A 3 -20.27 -27.17 -47.25
C PRO A 3 -21.57 -27.73 -47.82
N LEU A 4 -22.67 -27.62 -47.07
CA LEU A 4 -24.00 -27.94 -47.58
C LEU A 4 -24.39 -26.96 -48.71
N PRO A 5 -25.06 -27.42 -49.78
CA PRO A 5 -25.49 -26.55 -50.86
C PRO A 5 -26.48 -25.50 -50.36
N GLN A 6 -26.33 -24.26 -50.82
CA GLN A 6 -27.20 -23.15 -50.43
C GLN A 6 -28.36 -22.98 -51.41
N ASP A 7 -29.55 -22.72 -50.88
CA ASP A 7 -30.72 -22.37 -51.67
C ASP A 7 -30.54 -21.01 -52.36
N PRO A 8 -30.68 -20.91 -53.70
CA PRO A 8 -30.46 -19.65 -54.42
C PRO A 8 -31.44 -18.53 -54.02
N ARG A 9 -32.57 -18.90 -53.39
CA ARG A 9 -33.57 -17.98 -52.82
C ARG A 9 -33.03 -17.11 -51.68
N PHE A 10 -31.99 -17.55 -50.96
CA PHE A 10 -31.43 -16.83 -49.81
C PHE A 10 -30.08 -16.18 -50.10
N SER A 11 -29.66 -16.14 -51.37
CA SER A 11 -28.40 -15.54 -51.85
C SER A 11 -28.19 -14.05 -51.50
N PHE A 12 -29.24 -13.33 -51.10
CA PHE A 12 -29.17 -11.96 -50.60
C PHE A 12 -28.81 -11.86 -49.10
N ILE A 13 -28.84 -12.96 -48.36
CA ILE A 13 -28.49 -13.00 -46.94
C ILE A 13 -26.98 -13.30 -46.82
N PRO A 14 -26.16 -12.39 -46.28
CA PRO A 14 -24.73 -12.65 -46.13
C PRO A 14 -24.49 -13.78 -45.12
N GLU A 15 -23.63 -14.73 -45.50
CA GLU A 15 -23.31 -15.88 -44.65
C GLU A 15 -22.85 -15.49 -43.24
N LYS A 16 -23.32 -16.25 -42.25
CA LYS A 16 -22.86 -16.12 -40.87
C LYS A 16 -21.42 -16.60 -40.75
N LYS A 17 -20.48 -15.67 -40.84
CA LYS A 17 -19.03 -15.88 -40.62
C LYS A 17 -18.78 -16.83 -39.45
N ALA A 18 -17.91 -17.81 -39.67
CA ALA A 18 -17.52 -18.79 -38.64
C ALA A 18 -17.01 -18.10 -37.37
N LYS A 19 -17.22 -18.74 -36.21
CA LYS A 19 -16.74 -18.25 -34.91
C LYS A 19 -15.22 -18.41 -34.81
N VAL A 20 -14.47 -17.49 -35.41
CA VAL A 20 -13.00 -17.42 -35.29
C VAL A 20 -12.63 -16.92 -33.88
N ALA A 21 -11.66 -17.57 -33.24
CA ALA A 21 -11.14 -17.15 -31.95
C ALA A 21 -10.45 -15.77 -32.04
N PRO A 22 -10.53 -14.92 -30.99
CA PRO A 22 -9.83 -13.63 -30.98
C PRO A 22 -8.31 -13.84 -31.03
N LYS A 23 -7.60 -12.92 -31.70
CA LYS A 23 -6.13 -12.99 -31.87
C LYS A 23 -5.39 -13.06 -30.52
N THR A 24 -5.89 -12.33 -29.53
CA THR A 24 -5.35 -12.24 -28.16
C THR A 24 -5.26 -13.56 -27.42
N LEU A 25 -6.03 -14.59 -27.81
CA LEU A 25 -5.93 -15.93 -27.23
C LEU A 25 -4.61 -16.64 -27.59
N LYS A 26 -3.85 -16.12 -28.57
CA LYS A 26 -2.53 -16.62 -28.98
C LYS A 26 -1.37 -15.77 -28.45
N GLU A 27 -1.66 -14.69 -27.73
CA GLU A 27 -0.64 -13.80 -27.17
C GLU A 27 -0.16 -14.35 -25.81
N ALA A 28 1.13 -14.21 -25.53
CA ALA A 28 1.73 -14.69 -24.28
C ALA A 28 1.28 -13.83 -23.09
N PRO A 29 1.13 -14.41 -21.87
CA PRO A 29 0.79 -13.64 -20.69
C PRO A 29 1.87 -12.60 -20.35
N ILE A 30 1.43 -11.42 -19.90
CA ILE A 30 2.33 -10.34 -19.48
C ILE A 30 3.09 -10.78 -18.22
N SER A 31 4.42 -10.87 -18.31
CA SER A 31 5.26 -11.17 -17.16
C SER A 31 5.20 -10.07 -16.10
N LEU A 32 5.14 -10.48 -14.83
CA LEU A 32 5.19 -9.61 -13.67
C LEU A 32 6.60 -9.43 -13.10
N ALA A 33 7.64 -10.08 -13.62
CA ALA A 33 9.01 -9.98 -13.08
C ALA A 33 9.60 -8.55 -13.22
N ALA A 34 10.55 -8.19 -12.35
CA ALA A 34 11.25 -6.89 -12.32
C ALA A 34 11.75 -6.43 -13.69
N ASN A 35 12.17 -7.38 -14.53
CA ASN A 35 12.73 -7.15 -15.86
C ASN A 35 11.77 -7.42 -17.02
N GLY A 36 10.56 -7.92 -16.77
CA GLY A 36 9.55 -8.19 -17.80
C GLY A 36 9.84 -9.38 -18.73
N LYS A 37 10.99 -10.05 -18.56
CA LYS A 37 11.26 -11.39 -19.12
C LYS A 37 10.20 -12.38 -18.60
N PRO A 38 9.71 -13.35 -19.39
CA PRO A 38 8.96 -14.48 -18.84
C PRO A 38 9.89 -15.32 -17.96
N PHE A 39 9.36 -15.89 -16.88
CA PHE A 39 10.09 -16.77 -15.95
C PHE A 39 9.34 -18.11 -15.77
N ALA A 40 10.04 -19.14 -15.31
CA ALA A 40 9.44 -20.45 -15.06
C ALA A 40 8.45 -20.40 -13.89
N ALA A 41 7.30 -21.08 -14.01
CA ALA A 41 6.27 -21.10 -12.97
C ALA A 41 6.69 -21.81 -11.67
N VAL A 42 7.76 -22.60 -11.74
CA VAL A 42 8.45 -23.22 -10.60
C VAL A 42 9.94 -22.90 -10.75
N PRO A 43 10.58 -22.21 -9.78
CA PRO A 43 12.03 -22.03 -9.79
C PRO A 43 12.73 -23.36 -9.48
N LYS A 44 13.92 -23.56 -10.03
CA LYS A 44 14.75 -24.73 -9.70
C LYS A 44 15.46 -24.53 -8.36
N PRO A 45 15.74 -25.58 -7.57
CA PRO A 45 16.54 -25.43 -6.36
C PRO A 45 17.99 -25.08 -6.68
N SER A 46 18.62 -24.21 -5.87
CA SER A 46 20.05 -23.94 -5.95
C SER A 46 20.86 -25.01 -5.21
N ALA A 47 21.97 -25.49 -5.81
CA ALA A 47 22.77 -26.60 -5.30
C ALA A 47 23.19 -26.46 -3.83
N GLY A 48 23.65 -25.28 -3.38
CA GLY A 48 24.04 -25.01 -1.99
C GLY A 48 22.93 -25.10 -0.93
N LYS A 49 21.68 -25.41 -1.33
CA LYS A 49 20.54 -25.72 -0.44
C LYS A 49 20.20 -27.21 -0.36
N SER A 50 20.99 -28.12 -0.97
CA SER A 50 20.82 -29.57 -0.78
C SER A 50 21.24 -30.00 0.64
N TYR A 51 21.03 -31.28 0.99
CA TYR A 51 21.44 -31.81 2.28
C TYR A 51 22.94 -32.14 2.34
N ASN A 52 23.48 -32.60 1.21
CA ASN A 52 24.89 -32.85 0.93
C ASN A 52 25.34 -31.98 -0.27
N PRO A 53 25.53 -30.66 -0.09
CA PRO A 53 26.04 -29.77 -1.14
C PRO A 53 27.55 -29.96 -1.35
N THR A 54 28.07 -29.52 -2.49
CA THR A 54 29.53 -29.34 -2.61
C THR A 54 29.97 -28.19 -1.69
N PHE A 55 31.23 -28.21 -1.25
CA PHE A 55 31.77 -27.13 -0.42
C PHE A 55 31.68 -25.77 -1.13
N GLU A 56 31.98 -25.75 -2.44
CA GLU A 56 31.94 -24.55 -3.28
C GLU A 56 30.51 -24.00 -3.43
N ASP A 57 29.52 -24.86 -3.70
CA ASP A 57 28.10 -24.46 -3.80
C ASP A 57 27.56 -23.93 -2.46
N TRP A 58 27.99 -24.53 -1.35
CA TRP A 58 27.59 -24.14 0.01
C TRP A 58 28.23 -22.82 0.44
N GLU A 59 29.53 -22.64 0.20
CA GLU A 59 30.23 -21.37 0.44
C GLU A 59 29.65 -20.24 -0.43
N ALA A 60 29.40 -20.50 -1.72
CA ALA A 60 28.72 -19.56 -2.62
C ALA A 60 27.30 -19.21 -2.15
N HIS A 61 26.56 -20.16 -1.57
CA HIS A 61 25.25 -19.88 -0.99
C HIS A 61 25.34 -19.02 0.29
N ILE A 62 26.23 -19.37 1.22
CA ILE A 62 26.40 -18.65 2.50
C ILE A 62 26.93 -17.24 2.28
N THR A 63 27.93 -17.05 1.42
CA THR A 63 28.46 -15.72 1.08
C THR A 63 27.37 -14.82 0.50
N LYS A 64 26.62 -15.30 -0.51
CA LYS A 64 25.48 -14.57 -1.10
C LYS A 64 24.38 -14.22 -0.08
N VAL A 65 24.04 -15.13 0.83
CA VAL A 65 23.05 -14.85 1.88
C VAL A 65 23.61 -13.85 2.91
N GLY A 66 24.88 -14.00 3.31
CA GLY A 66 25.56 -13.08 4.22
C GLY A 66 25.63 -11.66 3.66
N GLU A 67 25.97 -11.49 2.38
CA GLU A 67 25.94 -10.20 1.68
C GLU A 67 24.54 -9.58 1.67
N ARG A 68 23.48 -10.38 1.48
CA ARG A 68 22.09 -9.92 1.53
C ARG A 68 21.71 -9.38 2.91
N GLU A 69 21.99 -10.13 3.98
CA GLU A 69 21.66 -9.68 5.35
C GLU A 69 22.51 -8.46 5.76
N VAL A 70 23.80 -8.42 5.37
CA VAL A 70 24.67 -7.26 5.56
C VAL A 70 24.16 -6.03 4.79
N ALA A 71 23.63 -6.20 3.58
CA ALA A 71 23.00 -5.12 2.83
C ALA A 71 21.69 -4.63 3.48
N ALA A 72 20.89 -5.55 4.02
CA ALA A 72 19.65 -5.21 4.72
C ALA A 72 19.91 -4.42 6.02
N GLU A 73 20.85 -4.85 6.86
CA GLU A 73 21.22 -4.12 8.08
C GLU A 73 21.94 -2.80 7.78
N ARG A 74 22.80 -2.73 6.75
CA ARG A 74 23.36 -1.46 6.26
C ARG A 74 22.27 -0.47 5.88
N LYS A 75 21.27 -0.93 5.12
CA LYS A 75 20.12 -0.10 4.74
C LYS A 75 19.32 0.36 5.96
N ARG A 76 19.04 -0.54 6.91
CA ARG A 76 18.34 -0.22 8.18
C ARG A 76 19.08 0.85 8.98
N LEU A 77 20.41 0.79 9.04
CA LEU A 77 21.24 1.80 9.69
C LEU A 77 21.22 3.15 8.95
N GLN A 78 21.22 3.14 7.61
CA GLN A 78 21.07 4.34 6.79
C GLN A 78 19.70 5.00 6.99
N GLU A 79 18.61 4.24 6.95
CA GLU A 79 17.25 4.75 7.21
C GLU A 79 17.14 5.33 8.63
N ALA A 80 17.76 4.69 9.64
CA ALA A 80 17.81 5.23 11.00
C ALA A 80 18.62 6.54 11.12
N GLN A 81 19.73 6.66 10.37
CA GLN A 81 20.51 7.89 10.29
C GLN A 81 19.74 9.01 9.58
N GLU A 82 19.10 8.72 8.44
CA GLU A 82 18.30 9.71 7.69
C GLU A 82 17.10 10.26 8.49
N GLU A 83 16.42 9.42 9.28
CA GLU A 83 15.36 9.88 10.17
C GLU A 83 15.91 10.67 11.38
N HIS A 84 17.06 10.29 11.95
CA HIS A 84 17.74 11.06 13.00
C HIS A 84 18.12 12.47 12.49
N ASP A 85 18.82 12.54 11.36
CA ASP A 85 19.20 13.77 10.66
C ASP A 85 17.97 14.67 10.39
N ARG A 86 16.83 14.06 10.02
CA ARG A 86 15.59 14.78 9.74
C ARG A 86 14.94 15.33 11.01
N LEU A 87 14.97 14.56 12.10
CA LEU A 87 14.45 14.98 13.41
C LEU A 87 15.32 16.09 14.02
N GLU A 88 16.65 16.00 13.92
CA GLU A 88 17.56 17.07 14.35
C GLU A 88 17.34 18.36 13.56
N LYS A 89 17.20 18.28 12.23
CA LYS A 89 16.91 19.46 11.39
C LYS A 89 15.53 20.06 11.70
N ALA A 90 14.53 19.23 11.97
CA ALA A 90 13.21 19.70 12.38
C ALA A 90 13.22 20.35 13.77
N LEU A 91 13.99 19.80 14.72
CA LEU A 91 14.17 20.37 16.06
C LEU A 91 14.96 21.69 16.00
N ALA A 92 16.02 21.76 15.18
CA ALA A 92 16.81 22.97 15.00
C ALA A 92 15.99 24.13 14.40
N GLU A 93 15.15 23.86 13.38
CA GLU A 93 14.27 24.89 12.81
C GLU A 93 13.10 25.24 13.76
N ALA A 94 12.60 24.30 14.58
CA ALA A 94 11.60 24.61 15.61
C ALA A 94 12.17 25.34 16.85
N ALA A 95 13.49 25.23 17.09
CA ALA A 95 14.22 25.97 18.13
C ALA A 95 14.71 27.34 17.63
N ARG A 96 14.66 27.59 16.32
CA ARG A 96 14.91 28.90 15.72
C ARG A 96 13.75 29.83 16.10
N PRO A 97 14.02 31.03 16.67
CA PRO A 97 12.95 31.97 16.96
C PRO A 97 12.27 32.42 15.66
N GLU A 98 10.94 32.30 15.63
CA GLU A 98 10.10 32.86 14.56
C GLU A 98 10.45 34.36 14.37
N PRO A 99 10.60 34.83 13.11
CA PRO A 99 10.76 36.26 12.86
C PRO A 99 9.49 36.99 13.31
N ALA A 100 9.62 38.03 14.13
CA ALA A 100 8.48 38.78 14.65
C ALA A 100 7.62 39.35 13.50
N THR A 101 6.39 38.87 13.37
CA THR A 101 5.37 39.42 12.46
C THR A 101 4.46 40.38 13.23
N ASP A 102 4.06 41.48 12.61
CA ASP A 102 3.26 42.55 13.23
C ASP A 102 1.76 42.20 13.42
N ASP A 103 1.46 40.95 13.83
CA ASP A 103 0.09 40.41 13.96
C ASP A 103 -0.64 40.90 15.22
N GLU A 104 0.04 41.56 16.17
CA GLU A 104 -0.57 42.04 17.43
C GLU A 104 -1.69 43.08 17.23
N TYR A 105 -1.75 43.73 16.06
CA TYR A 105 -2.74 44.78 15.76
C TYR A 105 -4.16 44.28 15.38
N GLN A 106 -4.40 42.97 15.28
CA GLN A 106 -5.68 42.42 14.79
C GLN A 106 -6.77 42.23 15.87
N SER A 107 -6.48 42.40 17.17
CA SER A 107 -7.39 42.05 18.27
C SER A 107 -8.19 43.22 18.87
N ALA A 108 -7.90 44.47 18.48
CA ALA A 108 -8.36 45.68 19.18
C ALA A 108 -9.81 46.15 18.88
N TYR A 109 -10.61 45.39 18.12
CA TYR A 109 -11.91 45.84 17.58
C TYR A 109 -13.09 44.88 17.85
N GLU A 110 -13.06 44.11 18.96
CA GLU A 110 -14.20 43.29 19.41
C GLU A 110 -14.91 43.89 20.64
N SER A 111 -15.76 44.90 20.44
CA SER A 111 -16.93 45.23 21.30
C SER A 111 -17.81 46.33 20.70
N GLU A 112 -19.02 46.50 21.25
CA GLU A 112 -19.97 47.59 20.99
C GLU A 112 -20.54 47.73 19.56
N TRP A 113 -21.62 47.00 19.29
CA TRP A 113 -22.96 47.60 19.06
C TRP A 113 -24.03 46.50 18.94
N GLU A 114 -24.83 46.29 20.00
CA GLU A 114 -26.10 45.58 19.88
C GLU A 114 -27.18 46.55 19.37
N GLY A 115 -27.74 46.25 18.20
CA GLY A 115 -28.80 47.03 17.55
C GLY A 115 -29.97 46.13 17.16
N ILE A 116 -31.20 46.60 17.39
CA ILE A 116 -32.41 45.76 17.44
C ILE A 116 -33.10 45.61 16.06
N GLN A 117 -33.96 44.59 15.98
CA GLN A 117 -34.74 44.13 14.83
C GLN A 117 -35.58 45.21 14.12
N SER A 118 -35.87 44.98 12.84
CA SER A 118 -37.13 45.40 12.22
C SER A 118 -37.65 44.32 11.26
N GLU A 119 -38.92 43.97 11.40
CA GLU A 119 -39.66 43.03 10.54
C GLU A 119 -40.22 43.78 9.31
N ALA A 120 -40.11 43.17 8.13
CA ALA A 120 -40.78 43.63 6.91
C ALA A 120 -40.97 42.46 5.95
N GLU A 121 -42.23 42.17 5.60
CA GLU A 121 -42.54 41.26 4.48
C GLU A 121 -42.25 41.98 3.16
N ASP A 122 -41.65 41.27 2.19
CA ASP A 122 -41.84 41.61 0.78
C ASP A 122 -41.75 40.36 -0.10
N SER A 123 -42.13 40.52 -1.36
CA SER A 123 -42.99 39.61 -2.08
C SER A 123 -42.27 38.82 -3.18
N GLY A 124 -42.96 37.81 -3.72
CA GLY A 124 -42.31 36.70 -4.42
C GLY A 124 -41.83 37.01 -5.84
N VAL A 125 -40.50 37.01 -6.02
CA VAL A 125 -39.85 36.52 -7.26
C VAL A 125 -38.64 35.68 -6.88
N VAL A 126 -38.64 34.39 -7.24
CA VAL A 126 -37.51 33.47 -6.98
C VAL A 126 -36.39 33.69 -8.00
N THR A 127 -35.75 34.87 -7.93
CA THR A 127 -34.39 35.00 -8.44
C THR A 127 -33.48 34.14 -7.57
N LYS A 128 -32.69 33.25 -8.20
CA LYS A 128 -31.66 32.50 -7.49
C LYS A 128 -30.60 33.49 -7.02
N LYS A 129 -30.62 33.86 -5.73
CA LYS A 129 -29.61 34.76 -5.13
C LYS A 129 -28.22 34.28 -5.53
N ARG A 130 -27.40 35.20 -6.06
CA ARG A 130 -25.99 34.93 -6.39
C ARG A 130 -25.28 34.49 -5.09
N PRO A 131 -24.33 33.54 -5.13
CA PRO A 131 -23.71 33.00 -3.93
C PRO A 131 -22.97 34.11 -3.15
N GLU A 132 -23.59 34.55 -2.05
CA GLU A 132 -23.08 35.60 -1.18
C GLU A 132 -21.78 35.15 -0.47
N ARG A 133 -20.87 36.09 -0.22
CA ARG A 133 -19.62 35.81 0.53
C ARG A 133 -19.97 35.49 1.98
N LYS A 134 -19.56 34.30 2.45
CA LYS A 134 -19.82 33.83 3.84
C LYS A 134 -19.39 34.86 4.88
N THR A 135 -20.28 35.21 5.79
CA THR A 135 -19.99 36.16 6.89
C THR A 135 -18.95 35.57 7.85
N PRO A 136 -18.24 36.38 8.66
CA PRO A 136 -17.30 35.88 9.66
C PRO A 136 -17.94 34.88 10.63
N SER A 137 -19.14 35.17 11.13
CA SER A 137 -19.92 34.26 12.00
C SER A 137 -20.22 32.92 11.31
N GLN A 138 -20.66 32.93 10.05
CA GLN A 138 -20.88 31.70 9.28
C GLN A 138 -19.59 30.89 9.09
N ARG A 139 -18.46 31.56 8.83
CA ARG A 139 -17.13 30.91 8.74
C ARG A 139 -16.74 30.28 10.08
N ASN A 140 -16.92 30.99 11.19
CA ASN A 140 -16.57 30.52 12.53
C ASN A 140 -17.47 29.36 12.99
N LYS A 141 -18.76 29.36 12.65
CA LYS A 141 -19.67 28.21 12.88
C LYS A 141 -19.24 26.98 12.08
N ILE A 142 -18.74 27.15 10.85
CA ILE A 142 -18.19 26.06 10.02
C ILE A 142 -16.84 25.58 10.56
N LYS A 143 -15.95 26.48 11.02
CA LYS A 143 -14.68 26.14 11.69
C LYS A 143 -14.93 25.24 12.91
N ARG A 144 -15.73 25.71 13.89
CA ARG A 144 -16.10 24.95 15.09
C ARG A 144 -16.69 23.57 14.77
N ARG A 145 -17.58 23.48 13.77
CA ARG A 145 -18.12 22.18 13.32
C ARG A 145 -17.02 21.25 12.78
N LYS A 146 -16.12 21.75 11.94
CA LYS A 146 -14.98 20.95 11.42
C LYS A 146 -14.03 20.53 12.53
N GLU A 147 -13.73 21.39 13.48
CA GLU A 147 -12.88 21.07 14.64
C GLU A 147 -13.47 19.92 15.47
N LEU A 148 -14.78 19.94 15.73
CA LEU A 148 -15.49 18.84 16.40
C LEU A 148 -15.48 17.55 15.57
N GLU A 149 -15.72 17.64 14.25
CA GLU A 149 -15.63 16.49 13.33
C GLU A 149 -14.21 15.90 13.25
N GLN A 150 -13.16 16.71 13.38
CA GLN A 150 -11.77 16.25 13.39
C GLN A 150 -11.37 15.65 14.75
N LYS A 151 -11.80 16.24 15.88
CA LYS A 151 -11.62 15.66 17.22
C LYS A 151 -12.27 14.28 17.32
N ALA A 152 -13.55 14.17 16.93
CA ALA A 152 -14.24 12.88 16.93
C ALA A 152 -13.55 11.80 16.05
N LYS A 153 -12.94 12.18 14.92
CA LYS A 153 -12.13 11.27 14.10
C LYS A 153 -10.83 10.85 14.80
N TRP A 154 -10.15 11.78 15.48
CA TRP A 154 -8.96 11.49 16.26
C TRP A 154 -9.27 10.52 17.40
N ASP A 155 -10.34 10.78 18.16
CA ASP A 155 -10.79 9.92 19.26
C ASP A 155 -11.14 8.50 18.79
N MET A 156 -11.80 8.38 17.63
CA MET A 156 -12.03 7.08 16.97
C MET A 156 -10.75 6.39 16.47
N GLN A 157 -9.71 7.14 16.11
CA GLN A 157 -8.41 6.56 15.74
C GLN A 157 -7.61 6.11 16.96
N MET A 158 -7.66 6.88 18.06
CA MET A 158 -6.99 6.51 19.32
C MET A 158 -7.59 5.24 19.91
N LYS A 159 -8.93 5.13 20.00
CA LYS A 159 -9.59 3.89 20.44
C LYS A 159 -9.22 2.67 19.59
N LYS A 160 -9.11 2.83 18.27
CA LYS A 160 -8.65 1.74 17.38
C LYS A 160 -7.20 1.34 17.61
N LYS A 161 -6.31 2.30 17.96
CA LYS A 161 -4.93 1.99 18.37
C LYS A 161 -4.90 1.25 19.71
N GLU A 162 -5.72 1.66 20.67
CA GLU A 162 -5.86 1.01 21.98
C GLU A 162 -6.38 -0.44 21.83
N GLU A 163 -7.41 -0.66 21.01
CA GLU A 163 -7.91 -2.00 20.64
C GLU A 163 -6.82 -2.86 19.98
N GLN A 164 -6.02 -2.29 19.08
CA GLN A 164 -4.90 -2.98 18.44
C GLN A 164 -3.81 -3.35 19.45
N LEU A 165 -3.44 -2.43 20.34
CA LEU A 165 -2.43 -2.66 21.39
C LEU A 165 -2.89 -3.69 22.43
N ALA A 166 -4.20 -3.78 22.73
CA ALA A 166 -4.76 -4.85 23.54
C ALA A 166 -4.58 -6.23 22.86
N ARG A 167 -5.00 -6.36 21.60
CA ARG A 167 -4.86 -7.61 20.82
C ARG A 167 -3.41 -8.04 20.63
N VAL A 168 -2.48 -7.09 20.45
CA VAL A 168 -1.04 -7.41 20.36
C VAL A 168 -0.52 -8.02 21.66
N LYS A 169 -0.99 -7.55 22.83
CA LYS A 169 -0.64 -8.15 24.13
C LYS A 169 -1.23 -9.56 24.29
N GLU A 170 -2.49 -9.75 23.89
CA GLU A 170 -3.16 -11.07 23.90
C GLU A 170 -2.41 -12.08 23.01
N ILE A 171 -2.02 -11.67 21.80
CA ILE A 171 -1.24 -12.50 20.86
C ILE A 171 0.15 -12.81 21.42
N ALA A 172 0.83 -11.85 22.04
CA ALA A 172 2.14 -12.06 22.65
C ALA A 172 2.11 -13.11 23.79
N LEU A 173 1.06 -13.09 24.62
CA LEU A 173 0.85 -14.11 25.66
C LEU A 173 0.59 -15.50 25.04
N GLN A 174 -0.30 -15.58 24.04
CA GLN A 174 -0.59 -16.83 23.33
C GLN A 174 0.62 -17.41 22.58
N LEU A 175 1.53 -16.57 22.09
CA LEU A 175 2.78 -17.01 21.48
C LEU A 175 3.74 -17.56 22.53
N ALA A 176 3.93 -16.85 23.65
CA ALA A 176 4.77 -17.33 24.76
C ALA A 176 4.28 -18.66 25.37
N GLU A 177 2.97 -18.90 25.39
CA GLU A 177 2.39 -20.19 25.77
C GLU A 177 2.67 -21.28 24.73
N LYS A 178 2.48 -20.99 23.43
CA LYS A 178 2.77 -21.94 22.35
C LYS A 178 4.25 -22.29 22.24
N GLU A 179 5.15 -21.32 22.43
CA GLU A 179 6.60 -21.54 22.40
C GLU A 179 7.06 -22.45 23.53
N ARG A 180 6.47 -22.35 24.73
CA ARG A 180 6.73 -23.30 25.83
C ARG A 180 6.29 -24.72 25.46
N LEU A 181 5.06 -24.88 24.99
CA LEU A 181 4.54 -26.19 24.56
C LEU A 181 5.35 -26.80 23.39
N LEU A 182 5.82 -25.98 22.45
CA LEU A 182 6.67 -26.42 21.34
C LEU A 182 8.09 -26.76 21.81
N ALA A 183 8.65 -26.07 22.80
CA ALA A 183 9.93 -26.42 23.40
C ALA A 183 9.84 -27.77 24.15
N GLU A 184 8.77 -27.98 24.91
CA GLU A 184 8.47 -29.26 25.59
C GLU A 184 8.31 -30.41 24.57
N GLN A 185 7.58 -30.20 23.47
CA GLN A 185 7.42 -31.20 22.41
C GLN A 185 8.72 -31.47 21.63
N LYS A 186 9.52 -30.43 21.35
CA LYS A 186 10.80 -30.57 20.63
C LYS A 186 11.86 -31.28 21.47
N ALA A 187 11.79 -31.22 22.80
CA ALA A 187 12.64 -32.02 23.69
C ALA A 187 12.33 -33.54 23.65
N LEU A 188 11.25 -33.96 22.98
CA LEU A 188 10.77 -35.34 22.96
C LEU A 188 10.92 -36.05 21.59
N GLN A 189 11.53 -35.42 20.57
CA GLN A 189 11.66 -36.01 19.23
C GLN A 189 13.09 -35.88 18.66
N PRO A 190 13.73 -36.98 18.22
CA PRO A 190 14.97 -36.94 17.44
C PRO A 190 14.69 -36.49 16.00
N ALA A 191 15.70 -35.96 15.31
CA ALA A 191 15.57 -35.46 13.94
C ALA A 191 16.45 -36.25 12.96
N GLU A 192 15.87 -36.68 11.85
CA GLU A 192 16.59 -37.32 10.73
C GLU A 192 16.19 -36.69 9.38
N SER A 193 17.16 -36.64 8.47
CA SER A 193 17.14 -36.10 7.10
C SER A 193 16.59 -37.12 6.08
N GLY A 194 16.37 -36.85 4.79
CA GLY A 194 16.67 -35.66 3.95
C GLY A 194 17.63 -36.01 2.79
N ALA A 195 17.12 -35.99 1.56
CA ALA A 195 17.83 -36.19 0.26
C ALA A 195 16.82 -35.79 -0.87
N GLU A 196 17.09 -34.90 -1.83
CA GLU A 196 17.98 -34.95 -3.03
C GLU A 196 17.39 -35.69 -4.25
N ALA A 197 17.52 -35.22 -5.51
CA ALA A 197 18.23 -34.05 -6.09
C ALA A 197 17.30 -33.24 -7.07
N GLU A 198 17.64 -32.53 -8.16
CA GLU A 198 18.88 -32.35 -8.96
C GLU A 198 18.82 -31.11 -9.91
N ALA A 199 19.97 -30.77 -10.51
CA ALA A 199 20.21 -30.18 -11.85
C ALA A 199 19.77 -28.75 -12.28
N GLU A 200 20.81 -27.91 -12.50
CA GLU A 200 20.98 -26.84 -13.51
C GLU A 200 20.21 -25.50 -13.43
N ILE A 201 20.95 -24.40 -13.23
CA ILE A 201 20.63 -23.02 -13.68
C ILE A 201 19.39 -22.39 -13.01
N ASN A 202 19.60 -21.32 -12.24
CA ASN A 202 18.54 -20.66 -11.47
C ASN A 202 18.66 -19.13 -11.49
N ASP A 203 17.83 -18.46 -12.30
CA ASP A 203 17.65 -17.00 -12.36
C ASP A 203 16.85 -16.45 -11.15
N GLU A 204 17.14 -16.93 -9.93
CA GLU A 204 16.30 -16.74 -8.73
C GLU A 204 16.12 -15.24 -8.37
N ASP A 205 17.19 -14.44 -8.51
CA ASP A 205 17.30 -13.11 -7.89
C ASP A 205 16.50 -11.99 -8.58
N GLU A 206 16.27 -12.09 -9.90
CA GLU A 206 15.48 -11.08 -10.63
C GLU A 206 13.96 -11.31 -10.50
N SER A 207 13.55 -12.42 -9.85
CA SER A 207 12.18 -12.95 -9.92
C SER A 207 11.26 -12.55 -8.77
N GLU A 208 11.79 -12.41 -7.54
CA GLU A 208 10.98 -12.08 -6.35
C GLU A 208 10.37 -10.66 -6.41
N VAL A 209 11.06 -9.71 -7.06
CA VAL A 209 10.61 -8.32 -7.17
C VAL A 209 9.57 -8.17 -8.28
N LEU A 210 8.32 -8.50 -7.97
CA LEU A 210 7.20 -8.37 -8.91
C LEU A 210 6.85 -6.89 -9.18
N ARG A 211 6.83 -6.51 -10.47
CA ARG A 211 6.29 -5.24 -10.97
C ARG A 211 4.83 -5.07 -10.56
N ARG A 212 4.54 -4.02 -9.79
CA ARG A 212 3.15 -3.64 -9.49
C ARG A 212 2.43 -3.23 -10.79
N ARG A 213 1.38 -3.99 -11.16
CA ARG A 213 0.56 -3.69 -12.35
C ARG A 213 -0.05 -2.29 -12.25
N THR A 214 0.34 -1.40 -13.17
CA THR A 214 -0.17 -0.02 -13.25
C THR A 214 -1.58 0.03 -13.82
N LEU A 215 -2.59 0.02 -12.94
CA LEU A 215 -3.98 0.22 -13.33
C LEU A 215 -4.18 1.65 -13.85
N GLY A 216 -4.77 1.80 -15.04
CA GLY A 216 -5.26 3.10 -15.55
C GLY A 216 -4.47 3.74 -16.72
N LYS A 217 -3.38 3.14 -17.21
CA LYS A 217 -2.75 3.55 -18.48
C LYS A 217 -2.84 2.43 -19.51
N HIS A 218 -3.92 2.47 -20.29
CA HIS A 218 -4.26 1.58 -21.40
C HIS A 218 -4.38 0.09 -21.03
N ALA A 219 -5.64 -0.31 -20.83
CA ALA A 219 -6.13 -1.64 -21.19
C ALA A 219 -6.99 -1.51 -22.47
#